data_AF-A0A2S8PQZ7-F1
#
_entry.id   AF-A0A2S8PQZ7-F1
#
_cell.length_a   1.000
_cell.length_b   1.000
_cell.length_c   1.000
_cell.angle_alpha   90.00
_cell.angle_beta   90.00
_cell.angle_gamma   90.00
#
_symmetry.space_group_name_H-M   'P 1'
#
loop_
_entity.id
_entity.type
_entity.pdbx_description
1 polymer ?
#
loop_
_entity_poly.entity_id
_entity_poly.type
_entity_poly.pdbx_seq_one_letter_code
_entity_poly.pdbx_strand_id
1 'polypeptide(L)'
;MGYNMVNSLIALSVIEVSRIDAIMVYVHMGVCRLKSRYLAGYSLAVMGAGFLVMLFLPQNSWVKLLLGGFEAGLVGGFADWFAVTALFRHPMGIPIPHTSLLLKNRNKIVNSLISALETELLNKESITSRLRQMKLFQSVSTGLFKLIRRKEVRMKLLSSLEQAVRELPLEKAAPHIRDMVLRYIHSRNITELLNRAVKETEAHQLDEKVLDYGLLYAAEWVNNPDNEMMLGKLAHAKLDELQLGGMKGFAVQAMLGFMNEEKLGAILKKLILSALLEVANPESPYRERVVTGIRERLAQVADSPETESRVKGWLDD
;
A
#
# COMPACT_ATOMS: atom_id res chain seq x y z
N MET A 1 22.51 -14.62 68.54
CA MET A 1 23.87 -14.23 68.08
C MET A 1 24.11 -14.72 66.64
N GLY A 2 23.20 -14.38 65.70
CA GLY A 2 23.18 -15.00 64.36
C GLY A 2 22.69 -14.08 63.22
N TYR A 3 22.59 -12.77 63.47
CA TYR A 3 22.11 -11.80 62.48
C TYR A 3 23.23 -10.92 61.86
N ASN A 4 24.46 -10.98 62.39
CA ASN A 4 25.57 -10.14 61.89
C ASN A 4 26.45 -10.81 60.82
N MET A 5 26.27 -12.10 60.54
CA MET A 5 27.11 -12.82 59.55
C MET A 5 26.49 -12.82 58.15
N VAL A 6 25.16 -12.76 58.03
CA VAL A 6 24.47 -12.81 56.72
C VAL A 6 24.51 -11.46 55.99
N ASN A 7 24.41 -10.33 56.70
CA ASN A 7 24.48 -9.00 56.08
C ASN A 7 25.89 -8.62 55.59
N SER A 8 26.95 -9.21 56.13
CA SER A 8 28.32 -8.95 55.66
C SER A 8 28.62 -9.67 54.34
N LEU A 9 28.05 -10.87 54.12
CA LEU A 9 28.20 -11.61 52.86
C LEU A 9 27.40 -11.00 51.70
N ILE A 10 26.22 -10.43 51.97
CA ILE A 10 25.42 -9.74 50.94
C ILE A 10 26.07 -8.41 50.54
N ALA A 11 26.68 -7.69 51.48
CA ALA A 11 27.42 -6.45 51.19
C ALA A 11 28.67 -6.71 50.32
N LEU A 12 29.38 -7.84 50.52
CA LEU A 12 30.50 -8.20 49.65
C LEU A 12 30.06 -8.58 48.23
N SER A 13 28.94 -9.30 48.06
CA SER A 13 28.47 -9.68 46.72
C SER A 13 27.99 -8.48 45.87
N VAL A 14 27.45 -7.44 46.49
CA VAL A 14 26.97 -6.24 45.76
C VAL A 14 28.15 -5.35 45.30
N ILE A 15 29.25 -5.31 46.06
CA ILE A 15 30.45 -4.54 45.68
C ILE A 15 31.23 -5.22 44.54
N GLU A 16 31.22 -6.55 44.46
CA GLU A 16 31.87 -7.30 43.39
C GLU A 16 31.14 -7.19 42.04
N VAL A 17 29.80 -7.19 42.05
CA VAL A 17 28.98 -7.00 40.83
C VAL A 17 29.15 -5.59 40.26
N SER A 18 29.23 -4.56 41.10
CA SER A 18 29.44 -3.18 40.64
C SER A 18 30.84 -2.92 40.04
N ARG A 19 31.87 -3.71 40.42
CA ARG A 19 33.20 -3.66 39.77
C ARG A 19 33.21 -4.33 38.40
N ILE A 20 32.41 -5.38 38.21
CA ILE A 20 32.31 -6.08 36.92
C ILE A 20 31.59 -5.20 35.89
N ASP A 21 30.55 -4.46 36.30
CA ASP A 21 29.88 -3.49 35.43
C ASP A 21 30.78 -2.31 35.06
N ALA A 22 31.63 -1.84 35.99
CA ALA A 22 32.60 -0.79 35.71
C ALA A 22 33.69 -1.23 34.72
N ILE A 23 34.14 -2.49 34.78
CA ILE A 23 35.11 -3.05 33.82
C ILE A 23 34.46 -3.27 32.45
N MET A 24 33.19 -3.69 32.41
CA MET A 24 32.45 -3.92 31.16
C MET A 24 32.14 -2.61 30.41
N VAL A 25 31.85 -1.52 31.14
CA VAL A 25 31.67 -0.19 30.54
C VAL A 25 33.01 0.41 30.07
N TYR A 26 34.12 0.17 30.78
CA TYR A 26 35.44 0.66 30.36
C TYR A 26 35.95 -0.03 29.08
N VAL A 27 35.65 -1.32 28.89
CA VAL A 27 35.98 -2.05 27.64
C VAL A 27 35.13 -1.57 26.46
N HIS A 28 33.89 -1.13 26.69
CA HIS A 28 33.00 -0.66 25.62
C HIS A 28 33.29 0.78 25.17
N MET A 29 33.85 1.62 26.06
CA MET A 29 34.02 3.06 25.81
C MET A 29 35.45 3.48 25.42
N GLY A 30 36.42 2.56 25.49
CA GLY A 30 37.83 2.79 25.13
C GLY A 30 38.22 2.49 23.68
N VAL A 31 37.32 1.97 22.84
CA VAL A 31 37.61 1.75 21.40
C VAL A 31 37.39 3.05 20.64
N CYS A 32 38.33 3.96 20.86
CA CYS A 32 38.54 5.18 20.08
C CYS A 32 38.60 4.91 18.58
N ARG A 33 38.15 5.92 17.82
CA ARG A 33 38.50 6.18 16.41
C ARG A 33 39.97 5.84 16.12
N LEU A 34 40.22 4.62 15.65
CA LEU A 34 41.47 4.23 15.01
C LEU A 34 41.14 3.89 13.56
N LYS A 35 41.96 4.40 12.65
CA LYS A 35 41.87 4.22 11.20
C LYS A 35 41.57 2.74 10.90
N SER A 36 40.43 2.46 10.27
CA SER A 36 39.76 1.15 10.13
C SER A 36 40.61 -0.01 9.56
N ARG A 37 41.83 0.26 9.09
CA ARG A 37 42.70 -0.71 8.44
C ARG A 37 43.47 -1.63 9.40
N TYR A 38 43.50 -1.35 10.70
CA TYR A 38 44.26 -2.15 11.68
C TYR A 38 43.40 -2.74 12.82
N LEU A 39 42.11 -2.44 12.88
CA LEU A 39 41.20 -2.91 13.94
C LEU A 39 41.08 -4.45 13.99
N ALA A 40 41.00 -5.10 12.83
CA ALA A 40 40.93 -6.56 12.76
C ALA A 40 42.21 -7.21 13.34
N GLY A 41 43.39 -6.68 13.00
CA GLY A 41 44.67 -7.17 13.51
C GLY A 41 44.82 -6.98 15.02
N TYR A 42 44.42 -5.82 15.55
CA TYR A 42 44.45 -5.58 17.00
C TYR A 42 43.49 -6.49 17.76
N SER A 43 42.28 -6.73 17.24
CA SER A 43 41.33 -7.64 17.88
C SER A 43 41.84 -9.09 17.93
N LEU A 44 42.49 -9.56 16.85
CA LEU A 44 43.10 -10.90 16.80
C LEU A 44 44.29 -11.01 17.76
N ALA A 45 45.12 -9.96 17.86
CA ALA A 45 46.24 -9.90 18.80
C ALA A 45 45.77 -9.93 20.26
N VAL A 46 44.69 -9.19 20.58
CA VAL A 46 44.08 -9.21 21.92
C VAL A 46 43.50 -10.58 22.26
N MET A 47 42.84 -11.26 21.31
CA MET A 47 42.35 -12.63 21.51
C MET A 47 43.49 -13.63 21.71
N GLY A 48 44.58 -13.52 20.96
CA GLY A 48 45.77 -14.35 21.15
C GLY A 48 46.49 -14.10 22.48
N ALA A 49 46.61 -12.85 22.90
CA ALA A 49 47.14 -12.53 24.22
C ALA A 49 46.23 -13.08 25.34
N GLY A 50 44.90 -12.95 25.20
CA GLY A 50 43.93 -13.51 26.13
C GLY A 50 44.03 -15.04 26.24
N PHE A 51 44.14 -15.73 25.11
CA PHE A 51 44.38 -17.18 25.05
C PHE A 51 45.67 -17.59 25.79
N LEU A 52 46.78 -16.90 25.52
CA LEU A 52 48.07 -17.17 26.15
C LEU A 52 48.04 -16.93 27.66
N VAL A 53 47.43 -15.84 28.12
CA VAL A 53 47.29 -15.54 29.55
C VAL A 53 46.45 -16.62 30.24
N MET A 54 45.36 -17.09 29.62
CA MET A 54 44.50 -18.11 30.21
C MET A 54 45.14 -19.50 30.30
N LEU A 55 46.16 -19.80 29.50
CA LEU A 55 46.94 -21.03 29.63
C LEU A 55 47.74 -21.10 30.94
N PHE A 56 48.13 -19.95 31.51
CA PHE A 56 48.92 -19.88 32.74
C PHE A 56 48.07 -19.76 34.03
N LEU A 57 46.74 -19.65 33.92
CA LEU A 57 45.85 -19.55 35.08
C LEU A 57 45.39 -20.93 35.59
N PRO A 58 45.09 -21.06 36.90
CA PRO A 58 44.58 -22.31 37.48
C PRO A 58 43.24 -22.71 36.86
N GLN A 59 43.11 -24.00 36.51
CA GLN A 59 42.06 -24.58 35.68
C GLN A 59 40.71 -24.71 36.40
N ASN A 60 40.03 -23.59 36.64
CA ASN A 60 38.64 -23.55 37.12
C ASN A 60 37.64 -23.67 35.95
N SER A 61 36.41 -24.13 36.20
CA SER A 61 35.37 -24.28 35.16
C SER A 61 35.13 -23.00 34.35
N TRP A 62 35.22 -21.84 35.00
CA TRP A 62 35.13 -20.52 34.36
C TRP A 62 36.33 -20.19 33.45
N VAL A 63 37.54 -20.58 33.86
CA VAL A 63 38.76 -20.38 33.06
C VAL A 63 38.72 -21.25 31.81
N LYS A 64 38.23 -22.49 31.91
CA LYS A 64 38.04 -23.38 30.75
C LYS A 64 37.04 -22.83 29.73
N LEU A 65 35.94 -22.24 30.19
CA LEU A 65 34.94 -21.64 29.32
C LEU A 65 35.49 -20.41 28.57
N LEU A 66 36.22 -19.55 29.28
CA LEU A 66 36.86 -18.39 28.66
C LEU A 66 37.99 -18.81 27.71
N LEU A 67 38.81 -19.80 28.08
CA LEU A 67 39.87 -20.35 27.23
C LEU A 67 39.31 -20.87 25.91
N GLY A 68 38.22 -21.65 25.96
CA GLY A 68 37.53 -22.12 24.75
C GLY A 68 36.95 -20.97 23.91
N GLY A 69 36.47 -19.90 24.57
CA GLY A 69 36.04 -18.68 23.88
C GLY A 69 37.18 -17.96 23.15
N PHE A 70 38.35 -17.84 23.78
CA PHE A 70 39.53 -17.25 23.15
C PHE A 70 40.10 -18.13 22.04
N GLU A 71 40.11 -19.45 22.20
CA GLU A 71 40.53 -20.41 21.17
C GLU A 71 39.63 -20.33 19.94
N ALA A 72 38.32 -20.36 20.15
CA ALA A 72 37.33 -20.23 19.06
C ALA A 72 37.42 -18.86 18.37
N GLY A 73 37.60 -17.77 19.14
CA GLY A 73 37.76 -16.42 18.59
C GLY A 73 39.04 -16.27 17.76
N LEU A 74 40.14 -16.85 18.20
CA LEU A 74 41.41 -16.84 17.47
C LEU A 74 41.33 -17.63 16.17
N VAL A 75 40.82 -18.87 16.23
CA VAL A 75 40.65 -19.72 15.04
C VAL A 75 39.68 -19.08 14.04
N GLY A 76 38.56 -18.53 14.54
CA GLY A 76 37.57 -17.84 13.71
C GLY A 76 38.14 -16.59 13.03
N GLY A 77 38.91 -15.77 13.76
CA GLY A 77 39.56 -14.59 13.19
C GLY A 77 40.65 -14.93 12.16
N PHE A 78 41.40 -16.00 12.36
CA PHE A 78 42.35 -16.51 11.36
C PHE A 78 41.64 -17.02 10.10
N ALA A 79 40.53 -17.74 10.26
CA ALA A 79 39.76 -18.28 9.15
C ALA A 79 39.16 -17.16 8.26
N ASP A 80 38.61 -16.12 8.87
CA ASP A 80 38.06 -14.96 8.14
C ASP A 80 39.16 -14.20 7.39
N TRP A 81 40.31 -13.97 8.04
CA TRP A 81 41.45 -13.36 7.37
C TRP A 81 41.93 -14.19 6.18
N PHE A 82 42.01 -15.52 6.32
CA PHE A 82 42.40 -16.42 5.24
C PHE A 82 41.37 -16.43 4.10
N ALA A 83 40.07 -16.45 4.39
CA ALA A 83 39.02 -16.47 3.37
C ALA A 83 39.04 -15.21 2.50
N VAL A 84 39.14 -14.03 3.11
CA VAL A 84 39.17 -12.74 2.38
C VAL A 84 40.49 -12.56 1.63
N THR A 85 41.62 -12.92 2.25
CA THR A 85 42.91 -12.80 1.56
C THR A 85 43.05 -13.83 0.45
N ALA A 86 42.67 -15.09 0.62
CA ALA A 86 42.75 -16.11 -0.43
C ALA A 86 41.87 -15.80 -1.65
N LEU A 87 40.77 -15.05 -1.44
CA LEU A 87 39.88 -14.64 -2.53
C LEU A 87 40.48 -13.52 -3.40
N PHE A 88 41.39 -12.69 -2.87
CA PHE A 88 41.85 -11.48 -3.54
C PHE A 88 43.37 -11.29 -3.63
N ARG A 89 44.17 -11.98 -2.82
CA ARG A 89 45.64 -11.87 -2.70
C ARG A 89 46.24 -13.23 -2.29
N HIS A 90 47.56 -13.32 -2.17
CA HIS A 90 48.24 -14.54 -1.75
C HIS A 90 48.59 -14.45 -0.25
N PRO A 91 47.84 -15.13 0.65
CA PRO A 91 48.22 -15.18 2.06
C PRO A 91 49.58 -15.87 2.18
N MET A 92 50.55 -15.20 2.82
CA MET A 92 51.96 -15.64 2.95
C MET A 92 52.85 -15.60 1.69
N GLY A 93 52.45 -14.92 0.61
CA GLY A 93 53.35 -14.71 -0.55
C GLY A 93 53.74 -15.98 -1.32
N ILE A 94 53.14 -17.13 -1.00
CA ILE A 94 53.30 -18.39 -1.73
C ILE A 94 52.29 -18.37 -2.89
N PRO A 95 52.73 -18.42 -4.15
CA PRO A 95 51.84 -18.42 -5.31
C PRO A 95 51.16 -19.80 -5.41
N ILE A 96 49.95 -19.92 -4.86
CA ILE A 96 49.13 -21.13 -5.04
C ILE A 96 48.58 -21.09 -6.49
N PRO A 97 48.96 -22.02 -7.39
CA PRO A 97 48.76 -21.87 -8.84
C PRO A 97 47.32 -21.95 -9.37
N HIS A 98 46.28 -21.96 -8.53
CA HIS A 98 44.92 -22.30 -8.99
C HIS A 98 43.79 -21.33 -8.61
N THR A 99 44.06 -20.18 -7.97
CA THR A 99 43.03 -19.15 -7.67
C THR A 99 42.92 -18.04 -8.72
N SER A 100 43.75 -18.03 -9.76
CA SER A 100 43.71 -17.00 -10.82
C SER A 100 42.67 -17.23 -11.92
N LEU A 101 41.90 -18.33 -11.88
CA LEU A 101 40.84 -18.64 -12.86
C LEU A 101 39.63 -17.69 -12.74
N LEU A 102 39.24 -17.32 -11.53
CA LEU A 102 38.13 -16.39 -11.27
C LEU A 102 38.45 -14.96 -11.77
N LEU A 103 39.70 -14.52 -11.60
CA LEU A 103 40.16 -13.21 -12.03
C LEU A 103 40.32 -13.12 -13.56
N LYS A 104 40.88 -14.17 -14.21
CA LYS A 104 41.08 -14.19 -15.67
C LYS A 104 39.77 -14.23 -16.47
N ASN A 105 38.72 -14.85 -15.92
CA ASN A 105 37.44 -15.06 -16.63
C ASN A 105 36.25 -14.31 -16.01
N ARG A 106 36.48 -13.24 -15.23
CA ARG A 106 35.42 -12.43 -14.60
C ARG A 106 34.28 -12.09 -15.57
N ASN A 107 34.62 -11.62 -16.77
CA ASN A 107 33.61 -11.23 -17.77
C ASN A 107 32.77 -12.43 -18.24
N LYS A 108 33.39 -13.60 -18.42
CA LYS A 108 32.67 -14.82 -18.83
C LYS A 108 31.72 -15.28 -17.73
N ILE A 109 32.15 -15.26 -16.47
CA ILE A 109 31.33 -15.66 -15.32
C ILE A 109 30.18 -14.68 -15.10
N VAL A 110 30.44 -13.37 -15.20
CA VAL A 110 29.41 -12.33 -15.10
C VAL A 110 28.38 -12.48 -16.22
N ASN A 111 28.82 -12.69 -17.46
CA ASN A 111 27.90 -12.88 -18.58
C ASN A 111 27.09 -14.17 -18.43
N SER A 112 27.68 -15.28 -18.01
CA SER A 112 26.94 -16.52 -17.74
C SER A 112 25.94 -16.38 -16.59
N LEU A 113 26.27 -15.60 -15.55
CA LEU A 113 25.33 -15.29 -14.47
C LEU A 113 24.19 -14.39 -14.93
N ILE A 114 24.47 -13.38 -15.76
CA ILE A 114 23.44 -12.50 -16.35
C ILE A 114 22.51 -13.32 -17.24
N SER A 115 23.05 -14.14 -18.15
CA SER A 115 22.24 -15.01 -19.00
C SER A 115 21.41 -15.99 -18.17
N ALA A 116 21.98 -16.63 -17.14
CA ALA A 116 21.21 -17.51 -16.25
C ALA A 116 20.14 -16.75 -15.45
N LEU A 117 20.41 -15.52 -15.00
CA LEU A 117 19.43 -14.65 -14.35
C LEU A 117 18.28 -14.30 -15.31
N GLU A 118 18.59 -14.00 -16.56
CA GLU A 118 17.60 -13.68 -17.60
C GLU A 118 16.77 -14.90 -18.00
N THR A 119 17.39 -16.07 -18.20
CA THR A 119 16.70 -17.26 -18.70
C THR A 119 16.01 -18.08 -17.61
N GLU A 120 16.61 -18.21 -16.41
CA GLU A 120 16.08 -19.09 -15.36
C GLU A 120 15.29 -18.33 -14.30
N LEU A 121 15.73 -17.12 -13.93
CA LEU A 121 15.14 -16.36 -12.81
C LEU A 121 14.15 -15.29 -13.27
N LEU A 122 14.32 -14.71 -14.45
CA LEU A 122 13.42 -13.71 -15.04
C LEU A 122 12.40 -14.30 -16.03
N ASN A 123 12.47 -15.61 -16.32
CA ASN A 123 11.39 -16.27 -17.04
C ASN A 123 10.09 -16.21 -16.21
N LYS A 124 9.05 -15.64 -16.80
CA LYS A 124 7.70 -15.48 -16.25
C LYS A 124 7.16 -16.78 -15.65
N GLU A 125 7.50 -17.92 -16.23
CA GLU A 125 7.10 -19.26 -15.78
C GLU A 125 7.81 -19.68 -14.47
N SER A 126 9.11 -19.43 -14.34
CA SER A 126 9.87 -19.69 -13.12
C SER A 126 9.47 -18.76 -11.97
N ILE A 127 9.21 -17.48 -12.27
CA ILE A 127 8.72 -16.51 -11.28
C ILE A 127 7.35 -16.94 -10.75
N THR A 128 6.40 -17.27 -11.64
CA THR A 128 5.05 -17.67 -11.25
C THR A 128 5.01 -18.99 -10.48
N SER A 129 5.87 -19.95 -10.84
CA SER A 129 6.04 -21.21 -10.11
C SER A 129 6.60 -20.98 -8.69
N ARG A 130 7.68 -20.19 -8.56
CA ARG A 130 8.25 -19.85 -7.23
C ARG A 130 7.29 -19.02 -6.38
N LEU A 131 6.56 -18.08 -6.96
CA LEU A 131 5.54 -17.30 -6.26
C LEU A 131 4.38 -18.19 -5.75
N ARG A 132 3.99 -19.23 -6.49
CA ARG A 132 3.00 -20.22 -6.00
C ARG A 132 3.53 -21.08 -4.86
N GLN A 133 4.82 -21.45 -4.89
CA GLN A 133 5.43 -22.28 -3.85
C GLN A 133 5.76 -21.50 -2.58
N MET A 134 6.05 -20.20 -2.69
CA MET A 134 6.32 -19.33 -1.55
C MET A 134 5.02 -18.90 -0.85
N LYS A 135 4.60 -19.69 0.14
CA LYS A 135 3.54 -19.37 1.13
C LYS A 135 3.74 -18.04 1.88
N LEU A 136 4.86 -17.34 1.66
CA LEU A 136 5.14 -16.02 2.22
C LEU A 136 4.10 -14.98 1.79
N PHE A 137 3.61 -15.01 0.55
CA PHE A 137 2.59 -14.06 0.11
C PHE A 137 1.27 -14.25 0.88
N GLN A 138 0.91 -15.50 1.17
CA GLN A 138 -0.27 -15.82 1.99
C GLN A 138 -0.06 -15.41 3.46
N SER A 139 1.09 -15.69 4.07
CA SER A 139 1.36 -15.27 5.45
C SER A 139 1.43 -13.74 5.61
N VAL A 140 2.06 -13.05 4.66
CA VAL A 140 2.15 -11.58 4.66
C VAL A 140 0.79 -10.97 4.42
N SER A 141 0.01 -11.46 3.44
CA SER A 141 -1.34 -10.93 3.19
C SER A 141 -2.24 -11.15 4.40
N THR A 142 -2.26 -12.35 4.97
CA THR A 142 -3.10 -12.66 6.14
C THR A 142 -2.68 -11.84 7.37
N GLY A 143 -1.38 -11.60 7.56
CA GLY A 143 -0.84 -10.74 8.62
C GLY A 143 -1.24 -9.27 8.43
N LEU A 144 -1.11 -8.75 7.21
CA LEU A 144 -1.48 -7.39 6.85
C LEU A 144 -2.99 -7.16 7.01
N PHE A 145 -3.82 -8.09 6.53
CA PHE A 145 -5.27 -8.04 6.69
C PHE A 145 -5.69 -8.13 8.15
N LYS A 146 -4.99 -8.90 9.00
CA LYS A 146 -5.26 -8.99 10.44
C LYS A 146 -4.89 -7.71 11.19
N LEU A 147 -3.85 -7.00 10.75
CA LEU A 147 -3.45 -5.69 11.27
C LEU A 147 -4.46 -4.59 10.89
N ILE A 148 -4.90 -4.54 9.63
CA ILE A 148 -5.88 -3.58 9.12
C ILE A 148 -7.28 -3.77 9.74
N ARG A 149 -7.59 -4.99 10.24
CA ARG A 149 -8.85 -5.28 10.92
C ARG A 149 -8.95 -4.67 12.32
N ARG A 150 -7.85 -4.20 12.91
CA ARG A 150 -7.87 -3.51 14.21
C ARG A 150 -8.48 -2.11 14.06
N LYS A 151 -9.43 -1.77 14.93
CA LYS A 151 -10.19 -0.50 14.88
C LYS A 151 -9.28 0.72 14.95
N GLU A 152 -8.21 0.66 15.75
CA GLU A 152 -7.20 1.73 15.89
C GLU A 152 -6.39 1.95 14.60
N VAL A 153 -5.92 0.86 13.98
CA VAL A 153 -5.16 0.92 12.72
C VAL A 153 -6.04 1.42 11.59
N ARG A 154 -7.30 0.98 11.55
CA ARG A 154 -8.28 1.46 10.57
C ARG A 154 -8.55 2.96 10.71
N MET A 155 -8.79 3.45 11.93
CA MET A 155 -9.03 4.89 12.14
C MET A 155 -7.80 5.74 11.78
N LYS A 156 -6.59 5.26 12.12
CA LYS A 156 -5.33 5.94 11.75
C LYS A 156 -5.08 5.91 10.25
N LEU A 157 -5.35 4.79 9.58
CA LEU A 157 -5.24 4.67 8.14
C LEU A 157 -6.25 5.57 7.42
N LEU A 158 -7.50 5.61 7.89
CA LEU A 158 -8.53 6.46 7.29
C LEU A 158 -8.21 7.95 7.49
N SER A 159 -7.76 8.37 8.67
CA SER A 159 -7.37 9.76 8.90
C SER A 159 -6.12 10.15 8.11
N SER A 160 -5.13 9.26 7.99
CA SER A 160 -3.94 9.50 7.18
C SER A 160 -4.24 9.50 5.68
N LEU A 161 -5.17 8.66 5.22
CA LEU A 161 -5.65 8.67 3.83
C LEU A 161 -6.46 9.93 3.54
N GLU A 162 -7.36 10.34 4.44
CA GLU A 162 -8.11 11.58 4.28
C GLU A 162 -7.17 12.79 4.21
N GLN A 163 -6.15 12.82 5.06
CA GLN A 163 -5.15 13.88 5.06
C GLN A 163 -4.26 13.84 3.81
N ALA A 164 -3.83 12.66 3.37
CA ALA A 164 -3.09 12.50 2.12
C ALA A 164 -3.92 12.89 0.89
N VAL A 165 -5.23 12.59 0.88
CA VAL A 165 -6.16 12.98 -0.19
C VAL A 165 -6.44 14.48 -0.19
N ARG A 166 -6.52 15.13 0.97
CA ARG A 166 -6.69 16.59 1.08
C ARG A 166 -5.42 17.37 0.73
N GLU A 167 -4.24 16.82 1.04
CA GLU A 167 -2.94 17.46 0.74
C GLU A 167 -2.42 17.12 -0.66
N LEU A 168 -3.06 16.21 -1.38
CA LEU A 168 -2.73 15.90 -2.77
C LEU A 168 -3.12 17.10 -3.66
N PRO A 169 -2.15 17.81 -4.26
CA PRO A 169 -2.47 18.78 -5.29
C PRO A 169 -2.96 18.02 -6.51
N LEU A 170 -4.27 18.05 -6.75
CA LEU A 170 -4.92 17.38 -7.88
C LEU A 170 -4.25 17.74 -9.21
N GLU A 171 -3.68 18.95 -9.34
CA GLU A 171 -2.96 19.36 -10.55
C GLU A 171 -1.65 18.58 -10.81
N LYS A 172 -0.96 18.09 -9.77
CA LYS A 172 0.31 17.33 -9.94
C LYS A 172 0.10 15.82 -9.94
N ALA A 173 -0.95 15.34 -9.27
CA ALA A 173 -1.27 13.92 -9.21
C ALA A 173 -2.02 13.44 -10.46
N ALA A 174 -2.87 14.30 -11.05
CA ALA A 174 -3.63 13.99 -12.26
C ALA A 174 -2.79 13.43 -13.41
N PRO A 175 -1.66 14.04 -13.84
CA PRO A 175 -0.89 13.50 -14.95
C PRO A 175 -0.24 12.14 -14.64
N HIS A 176 0.20 11.91 -13.40
CA HIS A 176 0.80 10.64 -13.00
C HIS A 176 -0.23 9.51 -12.85
N ILE A 177 -1.40 9.81 -12.28
CA ILE A 177 -2.52 8.86 -12.22
C ILE A 177 -3.02 8.58 -13.63
N ARG A 178 -3.14 9.61 -14.48
CA ARG A 178 -3.52 9.47 -15.89
C ARG A 178 -2.56 8.52 -16.61
N ASP A 179 -1.25 8.74 -16.55
CA ASP A 179 -0.28 7.87 -17.22
C ASP A 179 -0.29 6.43 -16.69
N MET A 180 -0.55 6.24 -15.39
CA MET A 180 -0.65 4.92 -14.78
C MET A 180 -1.93 4.18 -15.21
N VAL A 181 -3.05 4.89 -15.23
CA VAL A 181 -4.36 4.40 -15.69
C VAL A 181 -4.31 4.13 -17.20
N LEU A 182 -3.72 5.03 -18.00
CA LEU A 182 -3.52 4.86 -19.44
C LEU A 182 -2.71 3.60 -19.75
N ARG A 183 -1.57 3.39 -19.10
CA ARG A 183 -0.76 2.18 -19.31
C ARG A 183 -1.49 0.90 -18.89
N TYR A 184 -2.33 0.96 -17.85
CA TYR A 184 -3.11 -0.19 -17.39
C TYR A 184 -4.30 -0.49 -18.31
N ILE A 185 -4.98 0.54 -18.81
CA ILE A 185 -6.11 0.45 -19.75
C ILE A 185 -5.62 0.02 -21.13
N HIS A 186 -4.48 0.53 -21.61
CA HIS A 186 -3.94 0.20 -22.94
C HIS A 186 -3.37 -1.23 -23.01
N SER A 187 -3.00 -1.83 -21.87
CA SER A 187 -2.47 -3.20 -21.80
C SER A 187 -3.55 -4.29 -21.61
N ARG A 188 -4.83 -3.90 -21.50
CA ARG A 188 -5.98 -4.80 -21.30
C ARG A 188 -7.14 -4.41 -22.22
N ASN A 189 -7.99 -5.36 -22.60
CA ASN A 189 -9.24 -5.03 -23.27
C ASN A 189 -10.14 -4.25 -22.30
N ILE A 190 -10.40 -2.98 -22.60
CA ILE A 190 -11.28 -2.10 -21.82
C ILE A 190 -12.66 -2.75 -21.65
N THR A 191 -13.12 -3.43 -22.70
CA THR A 191 -14.35 -4.22 -22.76
C THR A 191 -14.41 -5.32 -21.69
N GLU A 192 -13.31 -6.03 -21.42
CA GLU A 192 -13.27 -7.06 -20.37
C GLU A 192 -13.33 -6.46 -18.96
N LEU A 193 -12.69 -5.31 -18.75
CA LEU A 193 -12.73 -4.59 -17.47
C LEU A 193 -14.11 -4.00 -17.21
N LEU A 194 -14.73 -3.40 -18.22
CA LEU A 194 -16.09 -2.89 -18.16
C LEU A 194 -17.09 -4.03 -17.92
N ASN A 195 -17.00 -5.13 -18.66
CA ASN A 195 -17.87 -6.29 -18.45
C ASN A 195 -17.69 -6.93 -17.07
N ARG A 196 -16.47 -6.93 -16.52
CA ARG A 196 -16.24 -7.37 -15.15
C ARG A 196 -16.79 -6.39 -14.12
N ALA A 197 -16.66 -5.09 -14.35
CA ALA A 197 -17.21 -4.06 -13.48
C ALA A 197 -18.76 -4.08 -13.48
N VAL A 198 -19.39 -4.27 -14.64
CA VAL A 198 -20.85 -4.42 -14.76
C VAL A 198 -21.33 -5.67 -14.00
N LYS A 199 -20.64 -6.81 -14.17
CA LYS A 199 -20.96 -8.04 -13.42
C LYS A 199 -20.78 -7.91 -11.90
N GLU A 200 -19.73 -7.23 -11.45
CA GLU A 200 -19.51 -6.96 -10.02
C GLU A 200 -20.52 -5.94 -9.45
N THR A 201 -21.00 -5.00 -10.28
CA THR A 201 -22.05 -4.04 -9.90
C THR A 201 -23.35 -4.75 -9.59
N GLU A 202 -23.72 -5.73 -10.42
CA GLU A 202 -24.89 -6.59 -10.23
C GLU A 202 -24.76 -7.48 -8.98
N ALA A 203 -23.57 -8.05 -8.74
CA ALA A 203 -23.32 -8.90 -7.57
C ALA A 203 -23.39 -8.15 -6.23
N HIS A 204 -23.04 -6.86 -6.22
CA HIS A 204 -22.95 -6.05 -5.00
C HIS A 204 -24.07 -5.02 -4.82
N GLN A 205 -25.10 -5.03 -5.70
CA GLN A 205 -26.22 -4.07 -5.69
C GLN A 205 -25.72 -2.61 -5.65
N LEU A 206 -24.61 -2.34 -6.34
CA LEU A 206 -24.01 -1.01 -6.37
C LEU A 206 -24.88 -0.03 -7.17
N ASP A 207 -25.59 -0.53 -8.15
CA ASP A 207 -26.61 0.17 -8.93
C ASP A 207 -27.75 0.71 -8.05
N GLU A 208 -28.23 -0.07 -7.09
CA GLU A 208 -29.24 0.38 -6.14
C GLU A 208 -28.70 1.50 -5.23
N LYS A 209 -27.46 1.38 -4.74
CA LYS A 209 -26.85 2.41 -3.88
C LYS A 209 -26.59 3.71 -4.63
N VAL A 210 -26.17 3.62 -5.89
CA VAL A 210 -25.96 4.79 -6.75
C VAL A 210 -27.31 5.45 -7.05
N LEU A 211 -28.35 4.66 -7.31
CA LEU A 211 -29.70 5.18 -7.48
C LEU A 211 -30.19 5.89 -6.20
N ASP A 212 -30.05 5.28 -5.03
CA ASP A 212 -30.47 5.86 -3.75
C ASP A 212 -29.75 7.20 -3.49
N TYR A 213 -28.45 7.27 -3.76
CA TYR A 213 -27.69 8.53 -3.67
C TYR A 213 -28.18 9.58 -4.68
N GLY A 214 -28.44 9.17 -5.93
CA GLY A 214 -28.96 10.05 -6.96
C GLY A 214 -30.36 10.60 -6.63
N LEU A 215 -31.23 9.75 -6.06
CA LEU A 215 -32.57 10.14 -5.59
C LEU A 215 -32.49 11.14 -4.43
N LEU A 216 -31.59 10.92 -3.47
CA LEU A 216 -31.35 11.85 -2.38
C LEU A 216 -30.87 13.21 -2.90
N TYR A 217 -29.87 13.20 -3.78
CA TYR A 217 -29.35 14.42 -4.39
C TYR A 217 -30.43 15.16 -5.18
N ALA A 218 -31.25 14.44 -5.96
CA ALA A 218 -32.35 15.03 -6.71
C ALA A 218 -33.41 15.64 -5.77
N ALA A 219 -33.74 14.96 -4.67
CA ALA A 219 -34.69 15.46 -3.68
C ALA A 219 -34.16 16.72 -2.97
N GLU A 220 -32.88 16.76 -2.60
CA GLU A 220 -32.23 17.94 -2.05
C GLU A 220 -32.20 19.10 -3.05
N TRP A 221 -31.85 18.81 -4.31
CA TRP A 221 -31.82 19.79 -5.38
C TRP A 221 -33.20 20.42 -5.59
N VAL A 222 -34.27 19.64 -5.69
CA VAL A 222 -35.64 20.15 -5.86
C VAL A 222 -36.13 20.91 -4.61
N ASN A 223 -35.67 20.55 -3.42
CA ASN A 223 -36.07 21.23 -2.19
C ASN A 223 -35.45 22.62 -2.02
N ASN A 224 -34.35 22.92 -2.71
CA ASN A 224 -33.73 24.24 -2.71
C ASN A 224 -34.70 25.30 -3.27
N PRO A 225 -34.98 26.40 -2.52
CA PRO A 225 -35.86 27.48 -2.98
C PRO A 225 -35.48 28.08 -4.33
N ASP A 226 -34.19 28.19 -4.63
CA ASP A 226 -33.70 28.74 -5.90
C ASP A 226 -34.08 27.84 -7.09
N ASN A 227 -33.99 26.52 -6.90
CA ASN A 227 -34.33 25.54 -7.92
C ASN A 227 -35.85 25.42 -8.10
N GLU A 228 -36.63 25.55 -7.03
CA GLU A 228 -38.10 25.63 -7.10
C GLU A 228 -38.53 26.83 -7.97
N MET A 229 -37.94 28.00 -7.73
CA MET A 229 -38.19 29.20 -8.53
C MET A 229 -37.73 29.01 -9.99
N MET A 230 -36.57 28.38 -10.20
CA MET A 230 -36.07 28.08 -11.55
C MET A 230 -37.03 27.18 -12.33
N LEU A 231 -37.54 26.11 -11.70
CA LEU A 231 -38.53 25.23 -12.30
C LEU A 231 -39.82 25.98 -12.64
N GLY A 232 -40.25 26.90 -11.77
CA GLY A 232 -41.38 27.79 -11.99
C GLY A 232 -41.20 28.69 -13.22
N LYS A 233 -40.04 29.34 -13.33
CA LYS A 233 -39.66 30.18 -14.48
C LYS A 233 -39.61 29.39 -15.79
N LEU A 234 -39.01 28.20 -15.75
CA LEU A 234 -38.94 27.31 -16.91
C LEU A 234 -40.33 26.88 -17.37
N ALA A 235 -41.20 26.50 -16.42
CA ALA A 235 -42.58 26.13 -16.71
C ALA A 235 -43.35 27.29 -17.31
N HIS A 236 -43.24 28.48 -16.71
CA HIS A 236 -43.90 29.68 -17.19
C HIS A 236 -43.43 30.03 -18.61
N ALA A 237 -42.12 30.05 -18.85
CA ALA A 237 -41.54 30.33 -20.17
C ALA A 237 -41.97 29.31 -21.23
N LYS A 238 -42.02 28.02 -20.89
CA LYS A 238 -42.47 26.98 -21.83
C LYS A 238 -43.96 27.04 -22.12
N LEU A 239 -44.77 27.44 -21.15
CA LEU A 239 -46.21 27.64 -21.34
C LEU A 239 -46.52 28.90 -22.15
N ASP A 240 -45.69 29.95 -22.02
CA ASP A 240 -45.80 31.18 -22.81
C ASP A 240 -45.35 30.95 -24.28
N GLU A 241 -44.32 30.12 -24.50
CA GLU A 241 -43.82 29.74 -25.83
C GLU A 241 -44.83 28.91 -26.63
N LEU A 242 -45.72 28.17 -25.95
CA LEU A 242 -46.78 27.40 -26.61
C LEU A 242 -47.83 28.36 -27.20
N GLN A 243 -47.63 28.74 -28.46
CA GLN A 243 -48.56 29.53 -29.27
C GLN A 243 -49.85 28.75 -29.58
N LEU A 244 -50.67 28.53 -28.56
CA LEU A 244 -51.97 27.90 -28.69
C LEU A 244 -52.97 28.92 -29.24
N GLY A 245 -53.44 28.71 -30.47
CA GLY A 245 -54.45 29.58 -31.08
C GLY A 245 -55.88 29.35 -30.55
N GLY A 246 -56.72 30.37 -30.68
CA GLY A 246 -58.15 30.29 -30.38
C GLY A 246 -58.49 30.12 -28.89
N MET A 247 -59.58 29.40 -28.59
CA MET A 247 -60.09 29.24 -27.22
C MET A 247 -59.11 28.55 -26.25
N LYS A 248 -58.19 27.73 -26.77
CA LYS A 248 -57.17 27.05 -25.95
C LYS A 248 -56.09 28.01 -25.46
N GLY A 249 -55.68 28.97 -26.29
CA GLY A 249 -54.77 30.04 -25.90
C GLY A 249 -55.38 30.94 -24.83
N PHE A 250 -56.64 31.33 -25.00
CA PHE A 250 -57.37 32.10 -23.98
C PHE A 250 -57.42 31.37 -22.63
N ALA A 251 -57.72 30.06 -22.63
CA ALA A 251 -57.76 29.25 -21.41
C ALA A 251 -56.38 29.16 -20.73
N VAL A 252 -55.31 28.93 -21.50
CA VAL A 252 -53.94 28.87 -20.96
C VAL A 252 -53.50 30.24 -20.43
N GLN A 253 -53.84 31.32 -21.10
CA GLN A 253 -53.47 32.66 -20.65
C GLN A 253 -54.22 33.09 -19.39
N ALA A 254 -55.50 32.72 -19.25
CA ALA A 254 -56.26 32.92 -18.02
C ALA A 254 -55.67 32.12 -16.84
N MET A 255 -55.21 30.90 -17.11
CA MET A 255 -54.52 30.04 -16.14
C MET A 255 -53.16 30.63 -15.73
N LEU A 256 -52.36 31.11 -16.68
CA LEU A 256 -51.05 31.75 -16.44
C LEU A 256 -51.18 33.05 -15.63
N GLY A 257 -52.23 33.83 -15.86
CA GLY A 257 -52.51 35.02 -15.04
C GLY A 257 -52.74 34.72 -13.56
N PHE A 258 -53.23 33.51 -13.24
CA PHE A 258 -53.43 33.05 -11.86
C PHE A 258 -52.25 32.21 -11.33
N MET A 259 -51.51 31.54 -12.22
CA MET A 259 -50.34 30.70 -11.94
C MET A 259 -49.04 31.48 -12.22
N ASN A 260 -48.58 32.20 -11.20
CA ASN A 260 -47.26 32.82 -11.21
C ASN A 260 -46.14 31.75 -11.12
N GLU A 261 -44.90 32.18 -11.39
CA GLU A 261 -43.70 31.33 -11.36
C GLU A 261 -43.58 30.54 -10.04
N GLU A 262 -43.90 31.17 -8.90
CA GLU A 262 -43.86 30.55 -7.58
C GLU A 262 -44.82 29.35 -7.45
N LYS A 263 -46.09 29.51 -7.87
CA LYS A 263 -47.08 28.43 -7.80
C LYS A 263 -46.73 27.30 -8.74
N LEU A 264 -46.25 27.62 -9.96
CA LEU A 264 -45.80 26.60 -10.92
C LEU A 264 -44.60 25.83 -10.37
N GLY A 265 -43.64 26.53 -9.76
CA GLY A 265 -42.50 25.94 -9.06
C GLY A 265 -42.93 25.00 -7.95
N ALA A 266 -43.84 25.44 -7.07
CA ALA A 266 -44.35 24.64 -5.97
C ALA A 266 -45.10 23.38 -6.43
N ILE A 267 -45.88 23.48 -7.52
CA ILE A 267 -46.56 22.32 -8.12
C ILE A 267 -45.54 21.34 -8.69
N LEU A 268 -44.59 21.81 -9.50
CA LEU A 268 -43.56 20.96 -10.10
C LEU A 268 -42.68 20.30 -9.04
N LYS A 269 -42.28 21.04 -8.00
CA LYS A 269 -41.58 20.49 -6.84
C LYS A 269 -42.33 19.32 -6.23
N LYS A 270 -43.63 19.49 -5.93
CA LYS A 270 -44.44 18.42 -5.34
C LYS A 270 -44.55 17.21 -6.27
N LEU A 271 -44.75 17.42 -7.57
CA LEU A 271 -44.82 16.33 -8.54
C LEU A 271 -43.51 15.56 -8.63
N ILE A 272 -42.38 16.27 -8.73
CA ILE A 272 -41.06 15.64 -8.81
C ILE A 272 -40.74 14.91 -7.51
N LEU A 273 -40.96 15.52 -6.34
CA LEU A 273 -40.73 14.87 -5.05
C LEU A 273 -41.60 13.62 -4.89
N SER A 274 -42.86 13.66 -5.33
CA SER A 274 -43.75 12.49 -5.29
C SER A 274 -43.23 11.37 -6.18
N ALA A 275 -42.79 11.69 -7.40
CA ALA A 275 -42.19 10.72 -8.32
C ALA A 275 -40.87 10.15 -7.77
N LEU A 276 -40.01 10.98 -7.16
CA LEU A 276 -38.77 10.55 -6.53
C LEU A 276 -39.05 9.60 -5.35
N LEU A 277 -40.04 9.92 -4.51
CA LEU A 277 -40.46 9.05 -3.41
C LEU A 277 -41.00 7.71 -3.91
N GLU A 278 -41.73 7.71 -5.02
CA GLU A 278 -42.23 6.49 -5.64
C GLU A 278 -41.10 5.62 -6.20
N VAL A 279 -40.04 6.20 -6.75
CA VAL A 279 -38.84 5.45 -7.20
C VAL A 279 -37.95 5.04 -6.01
N ALA A 280 -37.95 5.79 -4.91
CA ALA A 280 -37.18 5.47 -3.71
C ALA A 280 -37.76 4.27 -2.94
N ASN A 281 -39.05 3.97 -3.08
CA ASN A 281 -39.67 2.82 -2.42
C ASN A 281 -39.11 1.49 -2.98
N PRO A 282 -38.52 0.62 -2.14
CA PRO A 282 -37.97 -0.67 -2.58
C PRO A 282 -38.96 -1.59 -3.29
N GLU A 283 -40.24 -1.53 -2.94
CA GLU A 283 -41.30 -2.38 -3.51
C GLU A 283 -41.97 -1.74 -4.74
N SER A 284 -41.49 -0.58 -5.19
CA SER A 284 -42.10 0.13 -6.30
C SER A 284 -41.76 -0.51 -7.65
N PRO A 285 -42.78 -0.74 -8.50
CA PRO A 285 -42.53 -1.19 -9.87
C PRO A 285 -41.76 -0.15 -10.70
N TYR A 286 -41.75 1.12 -10.30
CA TYR A 286 -40.97 2.17 -10.96
C TYR A 286 -39.48 2.05 -10.63
N ARG A 287 -39.13 1.67 -9.39
CA ARG A 287 -37.74 1.41 -8.99
C ARG A 287 -37.15 0.28 -9.81
N GLU A 288 -37.88 -0.82 -9.91
CA GLU A 288 -37.45 -2.00 -10.69
C GLU A 288 -37.21 -1.64 -12.16
N ARG A 289 -38.12 -0.88 -12.80
CA ARG A 289 -37.94 -0.42 -14.18
C ARG A 289 -36.72 0.49 -14.35
N VAL A 290 -36.48 1.41 -13.41
CA VAL A 290 -35.33 2.31 -13.46
C VAL A 290 -34.03 1.52 -13.31
N VAL A 291 -33.94 0.65 -12.30
CA VAL A 291 -32.76 -0.20 -12.06
C VAL A 291 -32.49 -1.11 -13.27
N THR A 292 -33.53 -1.76 -13.80
CA THR A 292 -33.42 -2.64 -14.97
C THR A 292 -32.95 -1.86 -16.19
N GLY A 293 -33.55 -0.70 -16.47
CA GLY A 293 -33.13 0.16 -17.57
C GLY A 293 -31.72 0.75 -17.42
N ILE A 294 -31.22 0.91 -16.18
CA ILE A 294 -29.82 1.25 -15.92
C ILE A 294 -28.92 0.06 -16.26
N ARG A 295 -29.26 -1.14 -15.78
CA ARG A 295 -28.50 -2.38 -16.06
C ARG A 295 -28.39 -2.68 -17.55
N GLU A 296 -29.50 -2.58 -18.29
CA GLU A 296 -29.53 -2.79 -19.73
C GLU A 296 -28.63 -1.80 -20.47
N ARG A 297 -28.70 -0.51 -20.12
CA ARG A 297 -27.83 0.51 -20.71
C ARG A 297 -26.37 0.30 -20.36
N LEU A 298 -26.05 -0.06 -19.11
CA LEU A 298 -24.68 -0.36 -18.69
C LEU A 298 -24.11 -1.55 -19.45
N ALA A 299 -24.90 -2.61 -19.64
CA ALA A 299 -24.51 -3.77 -20.45
C ALA A 299 -24.29 -3.38 -21.92
N GLN A 300 -25.21 -2.59 -22.50
CA GLN A 300 -25.09 -2.12 -23.88
C GLN A 300 -23.84 -1.25 -24.10
N VAL A 301 -23.55 -0.36 -23.16
CA VAL A 301 -22.34 0.49 -23.19
C VAL A 301 -21.09 -0.38 -23.09
N ALA A 302 -21.07 -1.37 -22.19
CA ALA A 302 -19.92 -2.24 -22.00
C ALA A 302 -19.62 -3.14 -23.21
N ASP A 303 -20.65 -3.58 -23.96
CA ASP A 303 -20.49 -4.43 -25.15
C ASP A 303 -20.32 -3.65 -26.47
N SER A 304 -20.48 -2.32 -26.46
CA SER A 304 -20.39 -1.52 -27.67
C SER A 304 -18.94 -1.21 -28.09
N PRO A 305 -18.52 -1.53 -29.34
CA PRO A 305 -17.18 -1.18 -29.84
C PRO A 305 -16.96 0.34 -29.93
N GLU A 306 -18.04 1.11 -30.04
CA GLU A 306 -18.01 2.58 -30.03
C GLU A 306 -17.58 3.13 -28.66
N THR A 307 -17.95 2.49 -27.55
CA THR A 307 -17.53 2.91 -26.21
C THR A 307 -16.03 2.74 -26.02
N GLU A 308 -15.44 1.66 -26.52
CA GLU A 308 -13.99 1.48 -26.49
C GLU A 308 -13.28 2.62 -27.24
N SER A 309 -13.79 2.99 -28.42
CA SER A 309 -13.24 4.10 -29.20
C SER A 309 -13.42 5.45 -28.52
N ARG A 310 -14.59 5.71 -27.91
CA ARG A 310 -14.87 6.96 -27.19
C ARG A 310 -14.03 7.11 -25.93
N VAL A 311 -13.87 6.02 -25.17
CA VAL A 311 -13.03 5.99 -23.97
C VAL A 311 -11.57 6.20 -24.33
N LYS A 312 -11.07 5.59 -25.42
CA LYS A 312 -9.71 5.87 -25.93
C LYS A 312 -9.55 7.33 -26.36
N GLY A 313 -10.53 7.90 -27.08
CA GLY A 313 -10.51 9.31 -27.47
C GLY A 313 -10.44 10.28 -26.29
N TRP A 314 -11.21 10.05 -25.23
CA TRP A 314 -11.15 10.86 -23.99
C TRP A 314 -9.86 10.70 -23.20
N LEU A 315 -9.13 9.61 -23.43
CA LEU A 315 -7.87 9.28 -22.76
C LEU A 315 -6.66 9.87 -23.50
N ASP A 316 -6.80 10.13 -24.80
CA ASP A 316 -5.78 10.72 -25.66
C ASP A 316 -5.82 12.27 -25.66
N ASP A 317 -6.95 12.89 -25.29
CA ASP A 317 -7.12 14.34 -25.06
C ASP A 317 -6.65 14.81 -23.65
#